data_AF-A0A9P7ZLF5-F1
#
_entry.id   AF-A0A9P7ZLF5-F1
#
_cell.length_a   1.000
_cell.length_b   1.000
_cell.length_c   1.000
_cell.angle_alpha   90.00
_cell.angle_beta   90.00
_cell.angle_gamma   90.00
#
_symmetry.space_group_name_H-M   'P 1'
#
loop_
_entity.id
_entity.type
_entity.pdbx_description
1 polymer ?
#
loop_
_entity_poly.entity_id
_entity_poly.type
_entity_poly.pdbx_seq_one_letter_code
_entity_poly.pdbx_strand_id
1 'polypeptide(L)'
;MQLTNLFTDAAAVVADKACDLKLGGTYGPEGTYNGRKAACFNTPHGKMDFIITHISDGERDLSQEECYDGLQKEIHGCGKGGSSSYTNWRYKADPNEGEC
;
A
#
# COMPACT_ATOMS: atom_id res chain seq x y z
N MET A 1 -11.28 19.39 -15.64
CA MET A 1 -10.68 18.05 -15.82
C MET A 1 -9.24 18.11 -15.29
N GLN A 2 -9.06 18.58 -14.05
CA GLN A 2 -8.89 17.82 -12.80
C GLN A 2 -7.66 16.88 -12.79
N LEU A 3 -6.50 17.49 -12.49
CA LEU A 3 -5.21 16.83 -12.21
C LEU A 3 -5.31 15.74 -11.12
N THR A 4 -6.33 15.80 -10.26
CA THR A 4 -6.59 14.83 -9.18
C THR A 4 -6.86 13.41 -9.67
N ASN A 5 -7.42 13.20 -10.86
CA ASN A 5 -7.73 11.84 -11.35
C ASN A 5 -6.48 11.09 -11.83
N LEU A 6 -5.52 11.79 -12.45
CA LEU A 6 -4.33 11.14 -13.03
C LEU A 6 -3.41 10.53 -11.96
N PHE A 7 -3.27 11.20 -10.81
CA PHE A 7 -2.46 10.71 -9.70
C PHE A 7 -3.08 9.48 -9.04
N THR A 8 -4.40 9.50 -8.79
CA THR A 8 -5.10 8.36 -8.19
C THR A 8 -5.10 7.15 -9.12
N ASP A 9 -5.22 7.36 -10.43
CA ASP A 9 -5.19 6.27 -11.42
C ASP A 9 -3.81 5.60 -11.47
N ALA A 10 -2.73 6.39 -11.54
CA ALA A 10 -1.37 5.85 -11.52
C ALA A 10 -1.07 5.11 -10.21
N ALA A 11 -1.48 5.68 -9.06
CA ALA A 11 -1.31 5.07 -7.75
C ALA A 11 -2.06 3.74 -7.63
N ALA A 12 -3.30 3.66 -8.14
CA ALA A 12 -4.08 2.43 -8.14
C ALA A 12 -3.43 1.32 -8.97
N VAL A 13 -2.94 1.65 -10.18
CA VAL A 13 -2.25 0.68 -11.05
C VAL A 13 -1.01 0.10 -10.38
N VAL A 14 -0.20 0.94 -9.71
CA VAL A 14 1.02 0.44 -9.04
C VAL A 14 0.73 -0.22 -7.69
N ALA A 15 -0.40 0.11 -7.03
CA ALA A 15 -0.85 -0.58 -5.83
C ALA A 15 -1.25 -2.03 -6.12
N ASP A 16 -1.97 -2.28 -7.21
CA ASP A 16 -2.32 -3.65 -7.62
C ASP A 16 -1.06 -4.50 -7.88
N LYS A 17 -0.09 -3.94 -8.63
CA LYS A 17 1.23 -4.57 -8.84
C LYS A 17 1.99 -4.80 -7.54
N ALA A 18 1.94 -3.85 -6.61
CA ALA A 18 2.58 -4.00 -5.30
C ALA A 18 1.96 -5.15 -4.51
N CYS A 19 0.64 -5.28 -4.53
CA CYS A 19 -0.10 -6.35 -3.88
C CYS A 19 0.21 -7.73 -4.47
N ASP A 20 0.28 -7.86 -5.79
CA ASP A 20 0.64 -9.12 -6.45
C ASP A 20 2.12 -9.52 -6.18
N LEU A 21 3.05 -8.57 -6.35
CA LEU A 21 4.47 -8.90 -6.42
C LEU A 21 5.21 -8.88 -5.07
N LYS A 22 4.75 -8.09 -4.10
CA LYS A 22 5.55 -7.74 -2.91
C LYS A 22 4.78 -7.74 -1.60
N LEU A 23 3.52 -7.31 -1.60
CA LEU A 23 2.76 -7.04 -0.39
C LEU A 23 1.76 -8.16 -0.06
N GLY A 24 1.33 -8.96 -1.03
CA GLY A 24 0.53 -10.14 -0.75
C GLY A 24 1.28 -11.25 -0.01
N GLY A 25 0.53 -12.23 0.49
CA GLY A 25 1.02 -13.44 1.15
C GLY A 25 1.17 -13.31 2.66
N THR A 26 1.93 -14.23 3.26
CA THR A 26 1.98 -14.41 4.71
C THR A 26 2.71 -13.29 5.44
N TYR A 27 2.12 -12.86 6.56
CA TYR A 27 2.70 -11.93 7.53
C TYR A 27 2.79 -12.59 8.91
N GLY A 28 3.86 -12.27 9.63
CA GLY A 28 4.02 -12.59 11.04
C GLY A 28 3.45 -11.51 11.95
N PRO A 29 3.56 -11.65 13.28
CA PRO A 29 3.13 -10.64 14.24
C PRO A 29 3.88 -9.30 14.05
N GLU A 30 3.29 -8.20 14.52
CA GLU A 30 3.95 -6.88 14.49
C GLU A 30 5.34 -6.93 15.16
N GLY A 31 6.32 -6.27 14.55
CA GLY A 31 7.70 -6.23 15.06
C GLY A 31 8.57 -7.44 14.72
N THR A 32 8.01 -8.47 14.06
CA THR A 32 8.80 -9.58 13.50
C THR A 32 9.33 -9.26 12.10
N TYR A 33 10.28 -10.06 11.61
CA TYR A 33 10.89 -9.88 10.29
C TYR A 33 9.87 -9.80 9.14
N ASN A 34 8.82 -10.62 9.19
CA ASN A 34 7.75 -10.67 8.19
C ASN A 34 6.45 -9.99 8.65
N GLY A 35 6.44 -9.30 9.80
CA GLY A 35 5.29 -8.52 10.28
C GLY A 35 5.04 -7.24 9.48
N ARG A 36 5.96 -6.88 8.57
CA ARG A 36 5.89 -5.70 7.71
C ARG A 36 6.48 -6.02 6.35
N LYS A 37 5.82 -5.56 5.30
CA LYS A 37 6.36 -5.54 3.93
C LYS A 37 6.23 -4.14 3.35
N ALA A 38 7.14 -3.82 2.42
CA ALA A 38 7.17 -2.54 1.73
C ALA A 38 7.45 -2.75 0.24
N ALA A 39 6.93 -1.84 -0.58
CA ALA A 39 7.18 -1.83 -2.01
C ALA A 39 7.28 -0.39 -2.50
N CYS A 40 8.14 -0.16 -3.49
CA CYS A 40 8.29 1.13 -4.15
C CYS A 40 8.08 0.94 -5.65
N PHE A 41 7.26 1.77 -6.28
CA PHE A 41 7.06 1.79 -7.73
C PHE A 41 7.16 3.20 -8.32
N ASN A 42 7.87 3.31 -9.43
CA ASN A 42 7.94 4.55 -10.21
C ASN A 42 6.62 4.78 -10.96
N THR A 43 6.22 6.05 -11.06
CA THR A 43 5.05 6.55 -11.79
C THR A 43 5.49 7.69 -12.71
N PRO A 44 4.66 8.13 -13.67
CA PRO A 44 4.98 9.30 -14.50
C PRO A 44 5.17 10.61 -13.73
N HIS A 45 4.83 10.65 -12.44
CA HIS A 45 4.83 11.87 -11.62
C HIS A 45 5.70 11.77 -10.35
N GLY A 46 6.59 10.78 -10.28
CA GLY A 46 7.42 10.49 -9.09
C GLY A 46 7.31 9.02 -8.72
N LYS A 47 7.31 8.70 -7.43
CA LYS A 47 7.21 7.33 -6.93
C LYS A 47 6.07 7.15 -5.94
N MET A 48 5.67 5.90 -5.76
CA MET A 48 4.74 5.47 -4.73
C MET A 48 5.43 4.53 -3.77
N ASP A 49 5.47 4.90 -2.49
CA ASP A 49 5.91 4.05 -1.39
C ASP A 49 4.70 3.42 -0.70
N PHE A 50 4.66 2.09 -0.67
CA PHE A 50 3.62 1.32 -0.01
C PHE A 50 4.21 0.55 1.17
N ILE A 51 3.50 0.57 2.30
CA ILE A 51 3.85 -0.21 3.48
C ILE A 51 2.58 -0.86 4.01
N ILE A 52 2.68 -2.16 4.32
CA ILE A 52 1.66 -2.88 5.07
C ILE A 52 2.30 -3.52 6.28
N THR A 53 1.69 -3.32 7.45
CA THR A 53 2.09 -3.93 8.73
C THR A 53 0.94 -4.76 9.26
N HIS A 54 1.20 -6.00 9.65
CA HIS A 54 0.27 -6.82 10.42
C HIS A 54 0.30 -6.35 11.88
N ILE A 55 -0.83 -5.89 12.39
CA ILE A 55 -0.96 -5.26 13.71
C ILE A 55 -1.80 -6.10 14.69
N SER A 56 -2.13 -7.33 14.29
CA SER A 56 -2.74 -8.34 15.16
C SER A 56 -1.75 -9.45 15.51
N ASP A 57 -2.15 -10.29 16.47
CA ASP A 57 -1.37 -11.43 16.91
C ASP A 57 -1.35 -12.55 15.86
N GLY A 58 -0.33 -13.41 15.96
CA GLY A 58 -0.19 -14.61 15.13
C GLY A 58 0.27 -14.33 13.70
N GLU A 59 0.10 -15.34 12.84
CA GLU A 59 0.37 -15.25 11.41
C GLU A 59 -0.94 -15.07 10.63
N ARG A 60 -0.88 -14.32 9.53
CA ARG A 60 -2.02 -14.09 8.66
C ARG A 60 -1.59 -13.92 7.21
N ASP A 61 -2.32 -14.54 6.31
CA ASP A 61 -2.19 -14.29 4.87
C ASP A 61 -3.00 -13.05 4.47
N LEU A 62 -2.36 -12.17 3.71
CA LEU A 62 -3.02 -11.05 3.05
C LEU A 62 -3.21 -11.40 1.57
N SER A 63 -4.46 -11.51 1.12
CA SER A 63 -4.74 -11.72 -0.31
C SER A 63 -4.42 -10.47 -1.11
N GLN A 64 -4.20 -10.61 -2.42
CA GLN A 64 -4.03 -9.47 -3.32
C GLN A 64 -5.24 -8.52 -3.26
N GLU A 65 -6.46 -9.06 -3.23
CA GLU A 65 -7.70 -8.30 -3.14
C GLU A 65 -7.81 -7.51 -1.82
N GLU A 66 -7.55 -8.15 -0.67
CA GLU A 66 -7.57 -7.48 0.64
C GLU A 66 -6.46 -6.42 0.75
N CYS A 67 -5.28 -6.70 0.17
CA CYS A 67 -4.19 -5.73 0.06
C CYS A 67 -4.61 -4.50 -0.75
N TYR A 68 -5.17 -4.73 -1.94
CA TYR A 68 -5.56 -3.67 -2.86
C TYR A 68 -6.67 -2.80 -2.26
N ASP A 69 -7.73 -3.42 -1.74
CA ASP A 69 -8.85 -2.72 -1.10
C ASP A 69 -8.41 -1.85 0.08
N GLY A 70 -7.43 -2.32 0.87
CA GLY A 70 -6.84 -1.53 1.94
C GLY A 70 -6.07 -0.31 1.41
N LEU A 71 -5.22 -0.49 0.40
CA LEU A 71 -4.46 0.61 -0.20
C LEU A 71 -5.34 1.63 -0.94
N GLN A 72 -6.43 1.19 -1.57
CA GLN A 72 -7.38 2.10 -2.25
C GLN A 72 -7.98 3.11 -1.27
N LYS A 73 -8.24 2.71 -0.01
CA LYS A 73 -8.73 3.64 1.02
C LYS A 73 -7.73 4.74 1.34
N GLU A 74 -6.44 4.43 1.31
CA GLU A 74 -5.38 5.42 1.52
C GLU A 74 -5.17 6.33 0.31
N ILE A 75 -5.23 5.76 -0.91
CA ILE A 75 -5.05 6.49 -2.17
C ILE A 75 -6.19 7.50 -2.39
N HIS A 76 -7.42 7.12 -2.07
CA HIS A 76 -8.60 7.97 -2.29
C HIS A 76 -9.02 8.77 -1.04
N GLY A 77 -8.57 8.40 0.16
CA GLY A 77 -8.97 9.04 1.41
C GLY A 77 -8.34 10.41 1.64
N CYS A 78 -7.14 10.65 1.10
CA CYS A 78 -6.43 11.92 1.17
C CYS A 78 -5.69 12.16 -0.14
N GLY A 79 -5.88 13.32 -0.79
CA GLY A 79 -5.27 13.66 -2.09
C GLY A 79 -3.74 13.77 -2.12
N LYS A 80 -3.05 13.28 -1.08
CA LYS A 80 -1.59 13.21 -0.92
C LYS A 80 -1.13 11.86 -0.35
N GLY A 81 -1.93 10.81 -0.53
CA GLY A 81 -1.71 9.53 0.14
C GLY A 81 -2.27 9.50 1.55
N GLY A 82 -2.07 8.38 2.23
CA GLY A 82 -2.68 8.10 3.52
C GLY A 82 -1.91 7.05 4.32
N SER A 83 -2.14 7.06 5.63
CA SER A 83 -1.84 5.93 6.48
C SER A 83 -2.93 5.76 7.51
N SER A 84 -3.54 4.57 7.56
CA SER A 84 -4.53 4.24 8.56
C SER A 84 -4.48 2.75 8.92
N SER A 85 -5.22 2.40 9.97
CA SER A 85 -5.28 1.04 10.49
C SER A 85 -6.72 0.54 10.41
N TYR A 86 -6.89 -0.64 9.80
CA TYR A 86 -8.15 -1.32 9.66
C TYR A 86 -7.98 -2.76 10.12
N THR A 87 -8.79 -3.16 11.11
CA THR A 87 -8.81 -4.52 11.66
C THR A 87 -7.41 -5.04 12.03
N ASN A 88 -6.81 -5.86 11.17
CA ASN A 88 -5.55 -6.58 11.38
C ASN A 88 -4.34 -5.89 10.74
N TRP A 89 -4.56 -4.79 10.00
CA TRP A 89 -3.56 -4.22 9.12
C TRP A 89 -3.42 -2.72 9.29
N ARG A 90 -2.19 -2.23 9.19
CA ARG A 90 -1.89 -0.82 8.95
C ARG A 90 -1.40 -0.66 7.52
N TYR A 91 -2.12 0.15 6.75
CA TYR A 91 -1.80 0.47 5.37
C TYR A 91 -1.15 1.86 5.31
N LYS A 92 -0.22 2.04 4.39
CA LYS A 92 0.32 3.33 4.00
C LYS A 92 0.52 3.35 2.49
N ALA A 93 0.05 4.40 1.84
CA ALA A 93 0.31 4.74 0.45
C ALA A 93 0.80 6.18 0.38
N ASP A 94 2.02 6.38 -0.10
CA ASP A 94 2.74 7.66 0.03
C ASP A 94 3.36 8.08 -1.32
N PRO A 95 2.73 9.02 -2.04
CA PRO A 95 3.31 9.63 -3.23
C PRO A 95 4.48 10.54 -2.85
N ASN A 96 5.66 10.26 -3.42
CA ASN A 96 6.88 11.02 -3.18
C ASN A 96 7.52 11.47 -4.51
N GLU A 97 8.33 12.52 -4.45
CA GLU A 97 9.21 12.88 -5.56
C GLU A 97 10.39 11.88 -5.68
N GLY A 98 10.98 11.81 -6.87
CA GLY A 98 12.12 10.94 -7.17
C GLY A 98 11.72 9.53 -7.63
N GLU A 99 12.67 8.60 -7.51
CA GLU A 99 12.55 7.23 -7.99
C GLU A 99 12.78 6.21 -6.85
N CYS A 100 12.34 4.99 -7.12
CA CYS A 100 12.78 3.75 -6.50
C CYS A 100 14.09 3.30 -7.17
#